data_AF-A0A9W4QX83-F1
#
_entry.id   AF-A0A9W4QX83-F1
#
_cell.length_a   1.000
_cell.length_b   1.000
_cell.length_c   1.000
_cell.angle_alpha   90.00
_cell.angle_beta   90.00
_cell.angle_gamma   90.00
#
_symmetry.space_group_name_H-M   'P 1'
#
loop_
_entity.id
_entity.type
_entity.pdbx_description
1 polymer ?
#
loop_
_entity_poly.entity_id
_entity_poly.type
_entity_poly.pdbx_seq_one_letter_code
_entity_poly.pdbx_strand_id
1 'polypeptide(L)' 'MVSFGDAYAESWWKRANQLFEAFDMKAIYYVNADLVLQKGQKHYIDQLFRKGNIIGHHSCSHQFARTYKGDYIKGA' A
#
# COMPACT_ATOMS: atom_id res chain seq x y z
N MET A 1 4.73 10.77 10.89
CA MET A 1 4.53 10.25 9.52
C MET A 1 3.50 9.13 9.60
N VAL A 2 2.41 9.20 8.84
CA VAL A 2 1.34 8.17 8.87
C VAL A 2 1.50 7.23 7.69
N SER A 3 1.35 5.93 7.93
CA SER A 3 1.42 4.90 6.91
C SER A 3 0.23 3.95 6.97
N PHE A 4 -0.18 3.43 5.81
CA PHE A 4 -1.27 2.47 5.66
C PHE A 4 -0.77 1.22 4.94
N GLY A 5 -1.21 0.05 5.38
CA GLY A 5 -1.04 -1.22 4.68
C GLY A 5 -2.39 -1.87 4.38
N ASP A 6 -2.37 -2.89 3.53
CA ASP A 6 -3.35 -3.98 3.44
C ASP A 6 -4.72 -3.64 2.86
N ALA A 7 -5.07 -2.36 2.74
CA ALA A 7 -6.35 -1.95 2.18
C ALA A 7 -6.29 -1.74 0.67
N TYR A 8 -7.46 -1.73 0.04
CA TYR A 8 -7.63 -1.30 -1.35
C TYR A 8 -7.29 0.19 -1.51
N ALA A 9 -6.55 0.54 -2.56
CA ALA A 9 -6.20 1.91 -2.89
C ALA A 9 -7.43 2.80 -3.12
N GLU A 10 -8.53 2.24 -3.60
CA GLU A 10 -9.82 2.92 -3.66
C GLU A 10 -10.28 3.46 -2.30
N SER A 11 -10.13 2.66 -1.24
CA SER A 11 -10.55 3.06 0.11
C SER A 11 -9.67 4.18 0.65
N TRP A 12 -8.36 4.11 0.39
CA TRP A 12 -7.45 5.21 0.73
C TRP A 12 -7.78 6.49 -0.03
N TRP A 13 -8.03 6.40 -1.33
CA TRP A 13 -8.38 7.56 -2.14
C TRP A 13 -9.70 8.20 -1.70
N LYS A 14 -10.76 7.41 -1.56
CA LYS A 14 -12.11 7.91 -1.28
C LYS A 14 -12.30 8.35 0.17
N ARG A 15 -11.50 7.86 1.13
CA ARG A 15 -11.70 8.16 2.56
C ARG A 15 -10.49 8.82 3.20
N ALA A 16 -9.33 8.17 3.14
CA ALA A 16 -8.14 8.67 3.82
C ALA A 16 -7.64 9.97 3.17
N ASN A 17 -7.39 9.98 1.86
CA ASN A 17 -6.76 11.11 1.16
C ASN A 17 -7.52 12.43 1.35
N GLN A 18 -8.86 12.40 1.39
CA GLN A 18 -9.66 13.60 1.67
C GLN A 18 -9.33 14.23 3.02
N LEU A 19 -9.14 13.40 4.06
CA LEU A 19 -8.74 13.87 5.38
C LEU A 19 -7.31 14.43 5.35
N PHE A 20 -6.36 13.72 4.74
CA PHE A 20 -4.95 14.17 4.69
C PHE A 20 -4.80 15.48 3.90
N GLU A 21 -5.53 15.64 2.79
CA GLU A 21 -5.54 16.89 2.02
C GLU A 21 -6.07 18.08 2.82
N ALA A 22 -7.10 17.88 3.66
CA ALA A 22 -7.66 18.95 4.48
C ALA A 22 -6.67 19.50 5.52
N PHE A 23 -5.63 18.74 5.88
CA PHE A 23 -4.58 19.14 6.82
C PHE A 23 -3.22 19.36 6.15
N ASP A 24 -3.16 19.41 4.81
CA ASP A 24 -1.90 19.48 4.03
C ASP A 24 -0.87 18.40 4.43
N MET A 25 -1.37 17.21 4.78
CA MET A 25 -0.53 16.09 5.17
C MET A 25 -0.31 15.14 3.99
N LYS A 26 0.86 14.49 4.00
CA LYS A 26 1.19 13.36 3.10
C LYS A 26 1.31 12.07 3.90
N ALA A 27 1.03 10.95 3.24
CA ALA A 27 1.12 9.62 3.84
C ALA A 27 1.97 8.66 2.99
N ILE A 28 2.32 7.52 3.59
CA ILE A 28 2.88 6.37 2.87
C ILE A 28 1.79 5.30 2.71
N TYR A 29 1.60 4.79 1.50
CA TYR A 29 0.66 3.71 1.21
C TYR A 29 1.44 2.48 0.73
N TYR A 30 1.43 1.43 1.53
CA TYR A 30 2.11 0.17 1.27
C TYR A 30 1.19 -0.75 0.47
N VAL A 31 1.47 -0.92 -0.82
CA VAL A 31 0.66 -1.69 -1.77
C VAL A 31 1.13 -3.13 -1.88
N ASN A 32 0.18 -4.06 -1.81
CA ASN A 32 0.39 -5.45 -2.13
C ASN A 32 0.27 -5.67 -3.66
N ALA A 33 1.22 -6.37 -4.28
CA ALA A 33 1.25 -6.49 -5.74
C ALA A 33 0.01 -7.17 -6.34
N ASP A 34 -0.49 -8.23 -5.72
CA ASP A 34 -1.69 -8.94 -6.18
C ASP A 34 -2.94 -8.05 -6.12
N LEU A 35 -3.03 -7.16 -5.12
CA LEU A 35 -4.10 -6.15 -5.05
C LEU A 35 -4.00 -5.13 -6.20
N VAL A 36 -2.80 -4.71 -6.61
CA VAL A 36 -2.62 -3.75 -7.72
C VAL A 36 -3.19 -4.27 -9.04
N LEU A 37 -3.12 -5.59 -9.26
CA LEU A 37 -3.62 -6.24 -10.48
C LEU A 37 -5.15 -6.25 -10.55
N GLN A 38 -5.85 -6.02 -9.44
CA GLN A 38 -7.31 -6.00 -9.42
C GLN A 38 -7.86 -4.73 -10.10
N LYS A 39 -9.05 -4.88 -10.70
CA LYS A 39 -9.68 -3.82 -11.50
C LYS A 39 -9.77 -2.50 -10.73
N GLY A 40 -9.21 -1.44 -11.31
CA GLY A 40 -9.29 -0.08 -10.79
C GLY A 40 -8.27 0.30 -9.72
N GLN A 41 -7.52 -0.65 -9.13
CA GLN A 41 -6.59 -0.33 -8.04
C GLN A 41 -5.42 0.53 -8.50
N LYS A 42 -4.81 0.19 -9.65
CA LYS A 42 -3.73 0.98 -10.25
C LYS A 42 -4.11 2.46 -10.46
N HIS A 43 -5.34 2.73 -10.90
CA HIS A 43 -5.82 4.10 -11.10
C HIS A 43 -5.77 4.93 -9.81
N TYR A 44 -6.23 4.37 -8.69
CA TYR A 44 -6.22 5.07 -7.40
C TYR A 44 -4.80 5.21 -6.83
N ILE A 45 -3.91 4.25 -7.06
CA ILE A 45 -2.49 4.35 -6.68
C ILE A 45 -1.82 5.52 -7.42
N ASP A 46 -2.07 5.64 -8.73
CA ASP A 46 -1.55 6.75 -9.54
C ASP A 46 -2.07 8.11 -9.03
N GLN A 47 -3.34 8.18 -8.62
CA GLN A 47 -3.92 9.39 -8.03
C GLN A 47 -3.26 9.76 -6.69
N LEU A 48 -3.06 8.79 -5.79
CA LEU A 48 -2.37 9.01 -4.51
C LEU A 48 -0.93 9.52 -4.73
N PHE A 49 -0.19 8.91 -5.66
CA PHE A 49 1.17 9.33 -6.01
C PHE A 49 1.21 10.76 -6.55
N ARG A 50 0.32 11.11 -7.49
CA ARG A 50 0.22 12.46 -8.06
C ARG A 50 -0.11 13.55 -7.03
N LYS A 51 -0.72 13.18 -5.90
CA LYS A 51 -0.97 14.09 -4.77
C LYS A 51 0.24 14.27 -3.84
N GLY A 52 1.38 13.67 -4.17
CA GLY A 52 2.62 13.78 -3.41
C GLY A 52 2.74 12.77 -2.26
N ASN A 53 1.90 11.74 -2.24
CA ASN A 53 2.05 10.64 -1.30
C ASN A 53 3.13 9.66 -1.78
N ILE A 54 3.68 8.89 -0.84
CA ILE A 54 4.67 7.85 -1.14
C ILE A 54 3.95 6.51 -1.31
N ILE A 55 4.32 5.76 -2.35
CA ILE A 55 3.84 4.40 -2.58
C ILE A 55 4.96 3.42 -2.24
N GLY A 56 4.75 2.59 -1.23
CA GLY A 56 5.69 1.56 -0.78
C GLY A 56 5.26 0.16 -1.22
N HIS A 57 6.19 -0.78 -1.30
CA HIS A 57 5.89 -2.18 -1.61
C HIS A 57 5.58 -2.98 -0.33
N HIS A 58 4.49 -3.76 -0.34
CA HIS A 58 4.04 -4.56 0.80
C HIS A 58 3.83 -6.03 0.46
N SER A 59 4.91 -6.67 -0.03
CA SER A 59 4.91 -8.05 -0.53
C SER A 59 4.02 -8.27 -1.75
N CYS A 60 4.20 -9.43 -2.40
CA CYS A 60 3.36 -9.80 -3.53
C CYS A 60 1.98 -10.28 -3.10
N SER A 61 1.90 -11.12 -2.05
CA SER A 61 0.71 -11.91 -1.70
C SER A 61 0.27 -11.84 -0.23
N HIS A 62 0.89 -10.97 0.58
CA HIS A 62 0.55 -10.79 2.00
C HIS A 62 0.77 -12.03 2.88
N GLN A 63 1.56 -12.99 2.39
CA GLN A 63 2.01 -14.12 3.20
C GLN A 63 2.95 -13.63 4.31
N PHE A 64 2.79 -14.22 5.50
CA PHE A 64 3.68 -13.94 6.63
C PHE A 64 5.13 -14.26 6.27
N ALA A 65 6.07 -13.37 6.55
CA ALA A 65 7.48 -13.57 6.22
C ALA A 65 8.06 -14.89 6.77
N ARG A 66 7.58 -15.35 7.94
CA ARG A 66 7.99 -16.64 8.54
C ARG A 66 7.63 -17.87 7.70
N THR A 67 6.68 -17.75 6.77
CA THR A 67 6.27 -18.87 5.90
C THR A 67 7.04 -18.89 4.59
N TYR A 68 7.94 -17.93 4.36
CA TYR A 68 8.72 -17.88 3.13
C TYR A 68 9.74 -19.01 3.13
N LYS A 69 9.74 -19.82 2.07
CA LYS A 69 10.85 -20.74 1.82
C LYS A 69 11.93 -19.97 1.09
N GLY A 70 12.98 -19.57 1.78
CA GLY A 70 14.09 -18.82 1.22
C GLY A 70 15.35 -18.94 2.09
N ASP A 71 16.49 -18.52 1.54
CA ASP A 71 17.82 -18.74 2.13
C ASP A 71 18.02 -18.10 3.53
N TYR A 72 17.11 -17.21 3.93
CA TYR A 72 17.15 -16.49 5.20
C TYR A 72 16.45 -17.23 6.37
N ILE A 73 15.76 -18.34 6.08
CA ILE A 73 15.16 -19.21 7.11
C ILE A 73 15.95 -20.51 7.19
N LYS A 74 17.17 -20.43 7.74
CA LYS A 74 17.88 -21.60 8.26
C LYS A 74 17.65 -21.67 9.77
N GLY A 75 16.85 -22.65 10.19
CA GLY A 75 16.66 -23.00 11.60
C GLY A 75 15.39 -22.40 12.21
N ALA A 76 14.29 -23.15 12.09
CA ALA A 76 13.26 -23.19 13.13
C ALA A 76 13.36 -24.56 13.81
#